data_AF-A0A453FV77-F1
#
_entry.id   AF-A0A453FV77-F1
#
_cell.length_a   1.000
_cell.length_b   1.000
_cell.length_c   1.000
_cell.angle_alpha   90.00
_cell.angle_beta   90.00
_cell.angle_gamma   90.00
#
_symmetry.space_group_name_H-M   'P 1'
#
loop_
_entity.id
_entity.type
_entity.pdbx_description
1 polymer ?
#
loop_
_entity_poly.entity_id
_entity_poly.type
_entity_poly.pdbx_seq_one_letter_code
_entity_poly.pdbx_strand_id
1 'polypeptide(L)' 'MNWYPWYDHGKVGGWSQVYKGLTLVTVAGAGHEVPLHRPRQALILFRHFLKDTPMPTQ' A
#
# COMPACT_ATOMS: atom_id res chain seq x y z
N MET A 1 8.23 10.59 10.28
CA MET A 1 6.90 10.46 9.66
C MET A 1 7.02 11.01 8.26
N ASN A 2 7.25 10.15 7.28
CA ASN A 2 7.41 10.57 5.90
C ASN A 2 6.35 9.88 5.05
N TRP A 3 5.63 10.67 4.26
CA TRP A 3 4.65 10.19 3.28
C TRP A 3 5.41 9.79 2.02
N TYR A 4 5.43 8.49 1.68
CA TYR A 4 6.25 7.96 0.58
C TYR A 4 5.42 7.14 -0.41
N PRO A 5 5.78 7.16 -1.71
CA PRO A 5 5.13 6.32 -2.71
C PRO A 5 5.59 4.88 -2.52
N TRP A 6 4.66 3.93 -2.63
CA TRP A 6 5.00 2.51 -2.67
C TRP A 6 4.80 1.95 -4.07
N TYR A 7 5.58 0.93 -4.42
CA TYR A 7 5.75 0.48 -5.79
C TYR A 7 5.36 -0.98 -6.01
N ASP A 8 4.78 -1.24 -7.18
CA ASP A 8 4.55 -2.57 -7.73
C ASP A 8 5.13 -2.60 -9.14
N HIS A 9 6.21 -3.37 -9.33
CA HIS A 9 6.92 -3.49 -10.61
C HIS A 9 7.30 -2.13 -11.23
N GLY A 10 7.86 -1.24 -10.42
CA GLY A 10 8.29 0.10 -10.86
C GLY A 10 7.15 1.10 -11.11
N LYS A 11 5.89 0.70 -10.89
CA LYS A 11 4.73 1.61 -10.95
C LYS A 11 4.26 1.96 -9.54
N VAL A 12 3.85 3.21 -9.34
CA VAL A 12 3.30 3.66 -8.06
C VAL A 12 1.97 2.96 -7.80
N GLY A 13 1.90 2.16 -6.74
CA GLY A 13 0.68 1.51 -6.28
C GLY A 13 -0.15 2.40 -5.36
N GLY A 14 0.46 3.44 -4.79
CA GLY A 14 -0.17 4.43 -3.92
C GLY A 14 0.86 5.05 -2.98
N TRP A 15 0.41 5.50 -1.81
CA TRP A 15 1.27 6.14 -0.81
C TRP A 15 1.09 5.52 0.56
N SER A 16 2.14 5.57 1.37
CA SER A 16 2.20 4.98 2.69
C SER A 16 2.84 5.94 3.69
N GLN A 17 2.34 5.91 4.92
CA GLN A 17 2.95 6.61 6.06
C GLN A 17 2.85 5.76 7.32
N VAL A 18 4.00 5.60 7.95
CA VAL A 18 4.16 4.82 9.17
C VAL A 18 4.23 5.75 10.38
N TYR A 19 3.40 5.48 11.37
CA TYR A 19 3.34 6.12 12.67
C TYR A 19 3.73 5.11 13.76
N LYS A 20 3.85 5.57 15.01
CA LYS A 20 4.01 4.66 16.14
C LYS A 20 2.69 3.90 16.36
N GLY A 21 2.66 2.62 16.01
CA GLY A 21 1.51 1.72 16.22
C GLY A 21 0.42 1.78 15.15
N LEU A 22 0.64 2.48 14.03
CA LEU A 22 -0.31 2.57 12.92
C LEU A 22 0.41 2.77 11.58
N THR A 23 -0.07 2.11 10.53
CA THR A 23 0.34 2.37 9.15
C THR A 23 -0.88 2.76 8.32
N LEU A 24 -0.83 3.93 7.68
CA LEU A 24 -1.84 4.39 6.73
C LEU A 24 -1.35 4.12 5.31
N VAL A 25 -2.18 3.48 4.49
CA VAL A 25 -1.88 3.17 3.07
C VAL A 25 -3.02 3.63 2.19
N THR A 26 -2.69 4.32 1.10
CA THR A 26 -3.61 4.59 -0.01
C THR A 26 -3.28 3.69 -1.20
N VAL A 27 -4.28 3.36 -1.99
CA VAL A 27 -4.13 2.60 -3.23
C VAL A 27 -4.57 3.47 -4.41
N ALA A 28 -3.63 3.83 -5.28
CA ALA A 28 -3.85 4.74 -6.37
C ALA A 28 -4.88 4.19 -7.37
N GLY A 29 -5.92 4.99 -7.62
CA GLY A 29 -6.98 4.67 -8.58
C GLY A 29 -7.85 3.48 -8.19
N ALA A 30 -7.93 3.13 -6.90
CA ALA A 30 -8.96 2.24 -6.37
C ALA A 30 -10.16 3.07 -5.85
N GLY A 31 -11.38 2.57 -6.04
CA GLY A 31 -12.59 3.10 -5.41
C GLY A 31 -12.83 2.52 -4.01
N HIS A 32 -14.07 2.58 -3.53
CA HIS A 32 -14.47 2.07 -2.21
C HIS A 32 -14.11 0.59 -2.01
N GLU A 33 -14.36 -0.25 -3.01
CA GLU A 33 -13.99 -1.66 -2.98
C GLU A 33 -12.60 -1.86 -3.60
N VAL A 34 -11.54 -1.67 -2.81
CA VAL A 34 -10.15 -1.74 -3.28
C VAL A 34 -9.82 -3.08 -3.97
N PRO A 35 -10.18 -4.26 -3.43
CA PRO A 35 -9.88 -5.54 -4.07
C PRO A 35 -10.63 -5.75 -5.40
N LEU A 36 -11.79 -5.11 -5.60
CA LEU A 36 -12.51 -5.16 -6.87
C LEU A 36 -11.79 -4.35 -7.96
N HIS A 37 -11.35 -3.13 -7.63
CA HIS A 37 -10.75 -2.21 -8.61
C HIS A 37 -9.25 -2.47 -8.85
N ARG A 38 -8.52 -2.88 -7.81
CA ARG A 38 -7.05 -3.05 -7.81
C ARG A 38 -6.66 -4.36 -7.10
N PRO A 39 -7.09 -5.53 -7.60
CA PRO A 39 -6.91 -6.82 -6.91
C PRO A 39 -5.44 -7.14 -6.60
N ARG A 40 -4.52 -6.83 -7.53
CA ARG A 40 -3.09 -7.07 -7.33
C ARG A 40 -2.50 -6.22 -6.20
N GLN A 41 -2.78 -4.92 -6.20
CA GLN A 41 -2.33 -3.99 -5.17
C GLN A 41 -2.93 -4.32 -3.81
N ALA A 42 -4.21 -4.70 -3.77
CA ALA A 42 -4.89 -5.13 -2.56
C ALA A 42 -4.21 -6.37 -1.93
N LEU A 43 -3.82 -7.34 -2.76
CA LEU A 43 -3.10 -8.53 -2.29
C LEU A 43 -1.69 -8.21 -1.76
N ILE A 44 -0.97 -7.28 -2.40
CA ILE A 44 0.33 -6.80 -1.90
C ILE A 44 0.15 -6.16 -0.53
N LEU A 45 -0.79 -5.21 -0.41
CA LEU A 45 -1.12 -4.57 0.86
C LEU A 45 -1.46 -5.61 1.94
N PHE A 46 -2.33 -6.56 1.64
CA PHE A 46 -2.76 -7.58 2.60
C PHE A 46 -1.60 -8.47 3.06
N ARG A 47 -0.70 -8.87 2.14
CA ARG A 47 0.50 -9.65 2.50
C ARG A 47 1.45 -8.88 3.40
N HIS A 48 1.66 -7.60 3.13
CA HIS A 48 2.54 -6.74 3.94
C HIS A 48 1.95 -6.48 5.33
N PHE A 49 0.63 -6.28 5.41
CA PHE A 49 -0.10 -6.20 6.67
C PHE A 49 0.10 -7.45 7.54
N LEU A 50 -0.14 -8.65 6.98
CA LEU A 50 0.01 -9.90 7.74
C LEU A 50 1.44 -10.18 8.20
N LYS A 51 2.44 -9.68 7.46
CA LYS A 51 3.86 -9.84 7.78
C LYS A 51 4.41 -8.75 8.69
N ASP A 52 3.61 -7.74 9.03
CA ASP A 52 4.04 -6.54 9.73
C ASP A 52 5.27 -5.88 9.06
N THR A 53 5.20 -5.72 7.74
CA THR A 53 6.28 -5.13 6.94
C THR A 53 5.80 -3.85 6.23
N PRO A 54 6.63 -2.80 6.13
CA PRO A 54 6.26 -1.59 5.39
C PRO A 54 5.97 -1.88 3.92
N MET A 55 5.18 -1.01 3.28
CA MET A 55 4.93 -1.11 1.83
C MET A 55 6.24 -0.92 1.04
N PRO A 56 6.42 -1.63 -0.09
CA PRO A 56 7.68 -1.65 -0.83
C PRO A 56 8.03 -0.28 -1.43
N THR A 57 9.26 0.18 -1.19
CA THR A 57 9.86 1.33 -1.87
C THR A 57 10.54 0.89 -3.18
N GLN A 58 10.94 1.85 -4.00
CA GLN A 58 11.78 1.59 -5.18
C GLN A 58 13.20 1.15 -4.79
#